data_AF-A0A8H5R8H2-F1
#
_entry.id   AF-A0A8H5R8H2-F1
#
_cell.length_a   1.000
_cell.length_b   1.000
_cell.length_c   1.000
_cell.angle_alpha   90.00
_cell.angle_beta   90.00
_cell.angle_gamma   90.00
#
_symmetry.space_group_name_H-M   'P 1'
#
loop_
_entity.id
_entity.type
_entity.pdbx_description
1 polymer ?
#
loop_
_entity_poly.entity_id
_entity_poly.type
_entity_poly.pdbx_seq_one_letter_code
_entity_poly.pdbx_strand_id
1 'polypeptide(L)'
;MAEQIPTELNGAVHSTIPTQTTVPSRGPNPKPTFPVADPPAEWSTYYIDQKIQWLDTHGLKSDNTVNLGDCYRCGVKLRQTLSVVLKPIFDIRMQINAHYPQTQVQEDVEVFIAALHDGVGDLSDIIYRNVYELLQNGQFRDEAQAITPVPVPELLTISEFDLPQPIETDEPLHTEPFCVLVEILDLLVDKWPWLRDPRPGKQFSWEQLIQEVIITGQGFFTDYGDLESGNENGDDEMLSHAMSGGLHLGLSRGDNNENKMC
;
A
#
# COMPACT_ATOMS: atom_id res chain seq x y z
N MET A 1 44.59 82.87 39.74
CA MET A 1 45.87 83.19 39.07
C MET A 1 46.35 81.94 38.35
N ALA A 2 46.65 82.11 37.05
CA ALA A 2 47.51 81.29 36.16
C ALA A 2 47.25 79.78 35.97
N GLU A 3 46.62 79.48 34.83
CA GLU A 3 47.04 78.61 33.71
C GLU A 3 47.82 77.29 33.95
N GLN A 4 47.33 76.20 33.34
CA GLN A 4 47.89 75.68 32.06
C GLN A 4 47.01 74.58 31.43
N ILE A 5 46.91 74.63 30.10
CA ILE A 5 46.19 73.72 29.18
C ILE A 5 47.04 72.46 28.93
N PRO A 6 46.44 71.30 28.55
CA PRO A 6 46.72 70.84 27.19
C PRO A 6 45.53 70.19 26.45
N THR A 7 45.35 70.66 25.21
CA THR A 7 45.31 69.89 23.95
C THR A 7 44.31 68.74 23.79
N GLU A 8 43.34 68.96 22.90
CA GLU A 8 42.56 67.90 22.24
C GLU A 8 43.44 67.03 21.34
N LEU A 9 43.17 65.72 21.31
CA LEU A 9 43.51 64.87 20.18
C LEU A 9 42.33 63.95 19.83
N ASN A 10 41.77 64.18 18.64
CA ASN A 10 40.80 63.33 17.97
C ASN A 10 41.28 61.87 17.92
N GLY A 11 40.43 60.95 18.36
CA GLY A 11 40.66 59.51 18.26
C GLY A 11 39.34 58.75 18.06
N ALA A 12 39.05 58.46 16.80
CA ALA A 12 38.14 57.45 16.23
C ALA A 12 37.03 56.84 17.13
N VAL A 13 35.79 57.05 16.67
CA VAL A 13 34.59 56.27 16.99
C VAL A 13 34.88 54.77 16.74
N HIS A 14 34.94 53.98 17.81
CA HIS A 14 34.78 52.53 17.72
C HIS A 14 33.44 52.14 18.35
N SER A 15 32.51 51.72 17.48
CA SER A 15 31.24 51.11 17.84
C SER A 15 31.44 50.04 18.90
N THR A 16 30.77 50.21 20.03
CA THR A 16 30.57 49.16 21.03
C THR A 16 29.68 48.10 20.40
N ILE A 17 30.27 46.94 20.09
CA ILE A 17 29.53 45.74 19.68
C ILE A 17 28.56 45.40 20.81
N PRO A 18 27.24 45.29 20.57
CA PRO A 18 26.33 44.82 21.60
C PRO A 18 26.68 43.38 21.91
N THR A 19 26.93 43.07 23.18
CA THR A 19 27.03 41.70 23.68
C THR A 19 25.75 40.96 23.29
N GLN A 20 25.82 40.11 22.26
CA GLN A 20 24.75 39.19 21.93
C GLN A 20 24.60 38.25 23.12
N THR A 21 23.51 38.45 23.87
CA THR A 21 23.02 37.43 24.79
C THR A 21 22.64 36.24 23.92
N THR A 22 23.47 35.21 23.93
CA THR A 22 23.18 33.96 23.25
C THR A 22 21.98 33.35 23.96
N VAL A 23 20.79 33.51 23.38
CA VAL A 23 19.62 32.74 23.78
C VAL A 23 19.99 31.28 23.57
N PRO A 24 19.88 30.40 24.59
CA PRO A 24 20.06 28.98 24.38
C PRO A 24 19.10 28.57 23.27
N SER A 25 19.64 28.08 22.15
CA SER A 25 18.81 27.51 21.09
C SER A 25 17.90 26.47 21.75
N ARG A 26 16.59 26.75 21.79
CA ARG A 26 15.61 25.76 22.23
C ARG A 26 15.89 24.53 21.37
N GLY A 27 16.18 23.41 22.03
CA GLY A 27 16.12 22.12 21.35
C GLY A 27 14.79 21.95 20.62
N PRO A 28 14.64 20.94 19.75
CA PRO A 28 13.39 20.70 19.06
C PRO A 28 12.22 20.81 20.05
N ASN A 29 11.22 21.64 19.72
CA ASN A 29 10.05 21.81 20.58
C ASN A 29 9.51 20.41 20.92
N PRO A 30 9.20 20.12 22.20
CA PRO A 30 8.66 18.82 22.57
C PRO A 30 7.41 18.54 21.73
N LYS A 31 7.31 17.31 21.21
CA LYS A 31 6.13 16.88 20.45
C LYS A 31 4.87 17.16 21.29
N PRO A 32 3.76 17.64 20.68
CA PRO A 32 2.48 17.70 21.37
C PRO A 32 2.17 16.35 22.03
N THR A 33 1.69 16.40 23.26
CA THR A 33 1.26 15.21 24.00
C THR A 33 -0.24 15.32 24.26
N PHE A 34 -0.91 14.18 24.24
CA PHE A 34 -2.34 14.07 24.49
C PHE A 34 -2.57 13.38 25.83
N PRO A 35 -3.59 13.78 26.59
CA PRO A 35 -4.05 13.04 27.77
C PRO A 35 -4.29 11.56 27.45
N VAL A 36 -3.85 10.68 28.34
CA VAL A 36 -4.14 9.24 28.25
C VAL A 36 -5.16 8.91 29.34
N ALA A 37 -6.32 8.40 28.94
CA ALA A 37 -7.39 8.02 29.85
C ALA A 37 -8.17 6.84 29.27
N ASP A 38 -8.82 6.07 30.14
CA ASP A 38 -9.83 5.11 29.71
C ASP A 38 -11.08 5.84 29.17
N PRO A 39 -11.82 5.22 28.25
CA PRO A 39 -13.09 5.77 27.76
C PRO A 39 -14.10 5.95 28.93
N PRO A 40 -15.02 6.93 28.82
CA PRO A 40 -16.11 7.11 29.79
C PRO A 40 -16.93 5.83 30.02
N ALA A 41 -17.47 5.65 31.23
CA ALA A 41 -18.22 4.43 31.59
C ALA A 41 -19.46 4.23 30.69
N GLU A 42 -20.05 5.32 30.22
CA GLU A 42 -21.20 5.38 29.32
C GLU A 42 -20.84 5.36 27.83
N TRP A 43 -19.60 5.04 27.45
CA TRP A 43 -19.11 5.07 26.06
C TRP A 43 -20.01 4.37 25.04
N SER A 44 -20.62 3.24 25.42
CA SER A 44 -21.56 2.49 24.58
C SER A 44 -22.80 3.29 24.18
N THR A 45 -23.13 4.34 24.93
CA THR A 45 -24.27 5.23 24.68
C THR A 45 -23.91 6.45 23.83
N TYR A 46 -22.62 6.73 23.61
CA TYR A 46 -22.17 7.88 22.83
C TYR A 46 -22.47 7.67 21.34
N TYR A 47 -22.92 8.75 20.69
CA TYR A 47 -23.00 8.81 19.23
C TYR A 47 -21.60 8.87 18.60
N ILE A 48 -21.49 8.48 17.33
CA ILE A 48 -20.22 8.43 16.59
C ILE A 48 -19.44 9.75 16.69
N ASP A 49 -20.09 10.89 16.49
CA ASP A 49 -19.42 12.21 16.55
C ASP A 49 -18.85 12.51 17.94
N GLN A 50 -19.55 12.11 19.01
CA GLN A 50 -19.08 12.29 20.38
C GLN A 50 -17.87 11.39 20.67
N LYS A 51 -17.87 10.17 20.12
CA LYS A 51 -16.75 9.24 20.22
C LYS A 51 -15.52 9.80 19.51
N ILE A 52 -15.67 10.29 18.28
CA ILE A 52 -14.59 10.90 17.51
C ILE A 52 -14.04 12.14 18.24
N GLN A 53 -14.92 13.02 18.74
CA GLN A 53 -14.50 14.20 19.50
C GLN A 53 -13.69 13.83 20.75
N TRP A 54 -14.06 12.74 21.43
CA TRP A 54 -13.28 12.25 22.56
C TRP A 54 -11.91 11.73 22.10
N LEU A 55 -11.85 10.89 21.06
CA LEU A 55 -10.60 10.36 20.50
C LEU A 55 -9.64 11.47 20.05
N ASP A 56 -10.16 12.58 19.52
CA ASP A 56 -9.37 13.75 19.09
C ASP A 56 -8.61 14.45 20.22
N THR A 57 -9.02 14.20 21.46
CA THR A 57 -8.42 14.82 22.64
C THR A 57 -7.54 13.85 23.44
N HIS A 58 -7.41 12.59 23.01
CA HIS A 58 -6.73 11.55 23.77
C HIS A 58 -5.59 10.89 22.99
N GLY A 59 -4.58 10.47 23.74
CA GLY A 59 -3.40 9.79 23.24
C GLY A 59 -3.46 8.27 23.38
N LEU A 60 -2.67 7.59 22.57
CA LEU A 60 -2.41 6.16 22.72
C LEU A 60 -1.68 5.88 24.06
N LYS A 61 -2.03 4.81 24.77
CA LYS A 61 -1.43 4.53 26.10
C LYS A 61 0.06 4.20 26.00
N SER A 62 0.46 3.45 24.96
CA SER A 62 1.86 3.12 24.68
C SER A 62 2.70 4.30 24.17
N ASP A 63 2.08 5.31 23.56
CA ASP A 63 2.75 6.54 23.09
C ASP A 63 1.78 7.74 23.11
N ASN A 64 1.89 8.59 24.14
CA ASN A 64 1.01 9.74 24.30
C ASN A 64 1.27 10.89 23.31
N THR A 65 2.24 10.76 22.41
CA THR A 65 2.45 11.71 21.29
C THR A 65 1.58 11.34 20.07
N VAL A 66 0.97 10.16 20.08
CA VAL A 66 0.08 9.68 19.03
C VAL A 66 -1.38 9.92 19.41
N ASN A 67 -2.10 10.69 18.60
CA ASN A 67 -3.52 10.99 18.81
C ASN A 67 -4.42 9.82 18.36
N LEU A 68 -5.39 9.43 19.18
CA LEU A 68 -6.32 8.34 18.85
C LEU A 68 -7.29 8.70 17.72
N GLY A 69 -7.72 9.95 17.62
CA GLY A 69 -8.56 10.45 16.53
C GLY A 69 -7.83 10.38 15.18
N ASP A 70 -6.55 10.74 15.15
CA ASP A 70 -5.73 10.60 13.95
C ASP A 70 -5.49 9.14 13.58
N CYS A 71 -5.33 8.25 14.56
CA CYS A 71 -5.27 6.81 14.31
C CYS A 71 -6.57 6.31 13.63
N TYR A 72 -7.73 6.71 14.17
CA TYR A 72 -9.03 6.37 13.61
C TYR A 72 -9.18 6.86 12.16
N ARG A 73 -8.90 8.14 11.90
CA ARG A 73 -8.98 8.72 10.55
C ARG A 73 -8.01 8.06 9.58
N CYS A 74 -6.78 7.79 10.02
CA CYS A 74 -5.77 7.09 9.24
C CYS A 74 -6.28 5.71 8.82
N GLY A 75 -6.82 4.92 9.75
CA GLY A 75 -7.36 3.60 9.45
C GLY A 75 -8.56 3.62 8.52
N VAL A 76 -9.49 4.59 8.70
CA VAL A 76 -10.61 4.79 7.78
C VAL A 76 -10.11 5.11 6.37
N LYS A 77 -9.16 6.05 6.25
CA LYS A 77 -8.56 6.43 4.97
C LYS A 77 -7.85 5.25 4.31
N LEU A 78 -7.00 4.54 5.04
CA LEU A 78 -6.30 3.34 4.54
C LEU A 78 -7.27 2.28 4.03
N ARG A 79 -8.35 2.00 4.76
CA ARG A 79 -9.36 1.02 4.31
C ARG A 79 -10.02 1.46 3.01
N GLN A 80 -10.38 2.73 2.88
CA GLN A 80 -10.96 3.28 1.65
C GLN A 80 -9.96 3.19 0.49
N THR A 81 -8.73 3.65 0.70
CA THR A 81 -7.65 3.61 -0.28
C THR A 81 -7.36 2.18 -0.74
N LEU A 82 -7.21 1.21 0.18
CA LEU A 82 -7.02 -0.19 -0.16
C LEU A 82 -8.20 -0.74 -0.98
N SER A 83 -9.44 -0.44 -0.58
CA SER A 83 -10.62 -0.86 -1.36
C SER A 83 -10.61 -0.31 -2.79
N VAL A 84 -10.16 0.93 -2.96
CA VAL A 84 -10.11 1.61 -4.25
C VAL A 84 -9.05 1.01 -5.17
N VAL A 85 -7.86 0.70 -4.65
CA VAL A 85 -6.75 0.15 -5.47
C VAL A 85 -6.89 -1.34 -5.75
N LEU A 86 -7.50 -2.10 -4.84
CA LEU A 86 -7.67 -3.54 -5.00
C LEU A 86 -8.73 -3.91 -6.04
N LYS A 87 -9.76 -3.08 -6.21
CA LYS A 87 -10.84 -3.36 -7.17
C LYS A 87 -10.31 -3.50 -8.61
N PRO A 88 -9.56 -2.52 -9.18
CA PRO A 88 -8.94 -2.67 -10.50
C PRO A 88 -8.05 -3.91 -10.64
N ILE A 89 -7.33 -4.32 -9.59
CA ILE A 89 -6.47 -5.52 -9.62
C ILE A 89 -7.32 -6.79 -9.80
N PHE A 90 -8.45 -6.89 -9.10
CA PHE A 90 -9.38 -8.00 -9.32
C PHE A 90 -10.03 -7.97 -10.71
N ASP A 91 -10.28 -6.77 -11.25
CA ASP A 91 -10.82 -6.61 -12.59
C ASP A 91 -9.81 -7.06 -13.65
N ILE A 92 -8.51 -6.77 -13.46
CA ILE A 92 -7.42 -7.29 -14.30
C ILE A 92 -7.44 -8.82 -14.30
N ARG A 93 -7.52 -9.45 -13.13
CA ARG A 93 -7.60 -10.92 -13.02
C ARG A 93 -8.76 -11.50 -13.82
N MET A 94 -9.96 -10.90 -13.73
CA MET A 94 -11.11 -11.37 -14.50
C MET A 94 -10.87 -11.29 -16.01
N GLN A 95 -10.18 -10.25 -16.46
CA GLN A 95 -9.87 -10.05 -17.87
C GLN A 95 -8.82 -11.02 -18.39
N ILE A 96 -7.74 -11.26 -17.64
CA ILE A 96 -6.71 -12.26 -17.98
C ILE A 96 -7.35 -13.64 -18.10
N ASN A 97 -8.17 -14.02 -17.12
CA ASN A 97 -8.88 -15.31 -17.13
C ASN A 97 -9.85 -15.46 -18.32
N ALA A 98 -10.35 -14.37 -18.89
CA ALA A 98 -11.26 -14.38 -20.03
C ALA A 98 -10.54 -14.40 -21.39
N HIS A 99 -9.45 -13.63 -21.54
CA HIS A 99 -8.80 -13.39 -22.83
C HIS A 99 -7.54 -14.24 -23.05
N TYR A 100 -6.86 -14.62 -21.97
CA TYR A 100 -5.61 -15.38 -22.01
C TYR A 100 -5.74 -16.68 -21.20
N PRO A 101 -6.76 -17.53 -21.43
CA PRO A 101 -6.90 -18.76 -20.66
C PRO A 101 -5.74 -19.73 -20.96
N GLN A 102 -5.24 -20.42 -19.92
CA GLN A 102 -4.19 -21.44 -20.03
C GLN A 102 -2.83 -20.92 -20.51
N THR A 103 -2.52 -19.64 -20.23
CA THR A 103 -1.21 -19.03 -20.51
C THR A 103 -0.41 -18.87 -19.21
N GLN A 104 0.91 -18.64 -19.33
CA GLN A 104 1.77 -18.33 -18.18
C GLN A 104 1.26 -17.10 -17.42
N VAL A 105 0.88 -16.03 -18.13
CA VAL A 105 0.30 -14.80 -17.56
C VAL A 105 -0.95 -15.08 -16.72
N GLN A 106 -1.76 -16.08 -17.09
CA GLN A 106 -2.91 -16.49 -16.30
C GLN A 106 -2.50 -17.21 -15.01
N GLU A 107 -1.46 -18.04 -15.05
CA GLU A 107 -0.92 -18.66 -13.84
C GLU A 107 -0.32 -17.58 -12.92
N ASP A 108 0.41 -16.61 -13.48
CA ASP A 108 1.07 -15.54 -12.74
C ASP A 108 0.06 -14.62 -12.05
N VAL A 109 -1.05 -14.27 -12.72
CA VAL A 109 -2.10 -13.45 -12.09
C VAL A 109 -2.77 -14.20 -10.93
N GLU A 110 -2.94 -15.51 -11.00
CA GLU A 110 -3.51 -16.29 -9.90
C GLU A 110 -2.54 -16.40 -8.71
N VAL A 111 -1.23 -16.55 -8.98
CA VAL A 111 -0.19 -16.49 -7.94
C VAL A 111 -0.17 -15.13 -7.26
N PHE A 112 -0.20 -14.05 -8.03
CA PHE A 112 -0.27 -12.69 -7.49
C PHE A 112 -1.52 -12.48 -6.64
N ILE A 113 -2.69 -12.92 -7.10
CA ILE A 113 -3.96 -12.77 -6.36
C ILE A 113 -3.95 -13.60 -5.07
N ALA A 114 -3.35 -14.78 -5.07
CA ALA A 114 -3.18 -15.59 -3.86
C ALA A 114 -2.29 -14.88 -2.83
N ALA A 115 -1.14 -14.34 -3.26
CA ALA A 115 -0.27 -13.55 -2.40
C ALA A 115 -1.01 -12.33 -1.84
N LEU A 116 -1.79 -11.64 -2.68
CA LEU A 116 -2.55 -10.45 -2.32
C LEU A 116 -3.61 -10.76 -1.25
N HIS A 117 -4.29 -11.88 -1.35
CA HIS A 117 -5.21 -12.36 -0.33
C HIS A 117 -4.50 -12.62 1.01
N ASP A 118 -3.38 -13.34 0.98
CA ASP A 118 -2.66 -13.77 2.19
C ASP A 118 -1.92 -12.62 2.90
N GLY A 119 -1.39 -11.66 2.14
CA GLY A 119 -0.65 -10.51 2.66
C GLY A 119 -1.51 -9.27 2.93
N VAL A 120 -2.31 -8.83 1.95
CA VAL A 120 -3.07 -7.58 2.04
C VAL A 120 -4.49 -7.80 2.57
N GLY A 121 -5.13 -8.92 2.22
CA GLY A 121 -6.48 -9.24 2.71
C GLY A 121 -6.55 -9.28 4.24
N ASP A 122 -5.70 -10.09 4.86
CA ASP A 122 -5.65 -10.20 6.32
C ASP A 122 -5.19 -8.89 6.99
N LEU A 123 -4.32 -8.10 6.35
CA LEU A 123 -3.87 -6.79 6.88
C LEU A 123 -5.02 -5.77 6.87
N SER A 124 -5.79 -5.73 5.79
CA SER A 124 -6.99 -4.90 5.65
C SER A 124 -8.01 -5.23 6.75
N ASP A 125 -8.18 -6.51 7.06
CA ASP A 125 -9.03 -6.98 8.16
C ASP A 125 -8.55 -6.50 9.53
N ILE A 126 -7.24 -6.50 9.78
CA ILE A 126 -6.67 -5.95 11.02
C ILE A 126 -6.92 -4.45 11.12
N ILE A 127 -6.70 -3.69 10.05
CA ILE A 127 -6.96 -2.25 10.01
C ILE A 127 -8.44 -1.99 10.32
N TYR A 128 -9.35 -2.73 9.67
CA TYR A 128 -10.79 -2.63 9.93
C TYR A 128 -11.14 -2.92 11.39
N ARG A 129 -10.61 -4.01 11.95
CA ARG A 129 -10.84 -4.36 13.36
C ARG A 129 -10.33 -3.27 14.29
N ASN A 130 -9.14 -2.74 14.06
CA ASN A 130 -8.58 -1.66 14.89
C ASN A 130 -9.43 -0.39 14.84
N VAL A 131 -9.92 0.02 13.66
CA VAL A 131 -10.85 1.14 13.52
C VAL A 131 -12.16 0.88 14.26
N TYR A 132 -12.71 -0.33 14.11
CA TYR A 132 -13.92 -0.74 14.79
C TYR A 132 -13.76 -0.75 16.31
N GLU A 133 -12.67 -1.30 16.82
CA GLU A 133 -12.35 -1.36 18.26
C GLU A 133 -12.16 0.05 18.84
N LEU A 134 -11.44 0.94 18.16
CA LEU A 134 -11.35 2.35 18.58
C LEU A 134 -12.73 3.00 18.69
N LEU A 135 -13.61 2.77 17.72
CA LEU A 135 -14.94 3.37 17.74
C LEU A 135 -15.86 2.70 18.78
N GLN A 136 -15.79 1.38 18.94
CA GLN A 136 -16.68 0.66 19.86
C GLN A 136 -16.23 0.73 21.31
N ASN A 137 -14.93 0.77 21.55
CA ASN A 137 -14.32 0.63 22.87
C ASN A 137 -13.43 1.80 23.28
N GLY A 138 -13.19 2.79 22.40
CA GLY A 138 -12.34 3.95 22.71
C GLY A 138 -10.84 3.64 22.80
N GLN A 139 -10.44 2.41 22.52
CA GLN A 139 -9.07 1.93 22.62
C GLN A 139 -8.83 0.77 21.66
N PHE A 140 -7.57 0.52 21.33
CA PHE A 140 -7.18 -0.69 20.60
C PHE A 140 -7.35 -1.93 21.49
N ARG A 141 -7.71 -3.05 20.85
CA ARG A 141 -7.73 -4.35 21.53
C ARG A 141 -6.32 -4.83 21.86
N ASP A 142 -5.38 -4.60 20.95
CA ASP A 142 -3.96 -4.87 21.12
C ASP A 142 -3.16 -3.62 20.70
N GLU A 143 -2.57 -2.94 21.68
CA GLU A 143 -1.78 -1.74 21.42
C GLU A 143 -0.45 -2.03 20.72
N ALA A 144 0.06 -3.27 20.79
CA ALA A 144 1.26 -3.64 20.04
C ALA A 144 1.02 -3.61 18.52
N GLN A 145 -0.24 -3.76 18.10
CA GLN A 145 -0.69 -3.70 16.70
C GLN A 145 -1.50 -2.44 16.41
N ALA A 146 -1.31 -1.38 17.20
CA ALA A 146 -1.99 -0.11 16.95
C ALA A 146 -1.62 0.45 15.57
N ILE A 147 -2.65 0.90 14.84
CA ILE A 147 -2.45 1.66 13.60
C ILE A 147 -2.09 3.10 13.97
N THR A 148 -0.85 3.50 13.72
CA THR A 148 -0.42 4.88 13.95
C THR A 148 -0.60 5.73 12.69
N PRO A 149 -0.77 7.05 12.81
CA PRO A 149 -0.96 7.92 11.65
C PRO A 149 0.22 7.85 10.68
N VAL A 150 -0.08 7.63 9.40
CA VAL A 150 0.89 7.67 8.30
C VAL A 150 0.39 8.60 7.20
N PRO A 151 1.28 9.22 6.41
CA PRO A 151 0.88 10.05 5.28
C PRO A 151 0.34 9.19 4.13
N VAL A 152 -0.94 8.82 4.20
CA VAL A 152 -1.61 8.08 3.10
C VAL A 152 -1.77 9.02 1.90
N PRO A 153 -1.31 8.64 0.69
CA PRO A 153 -1.51 9.42 -0.52
C PRO A 153 -2.98 9.83 -0.69
N GLU A 154 -3.21 11.07 -1.13
CA GLU A 154 -4.53 11.46 -1.63
C GLU A 154 -4.67 10.85 -3.02
N LEU A 155 -5.35 9.70 -3.09
CA LEU A 155 -5.77 9.19 -4.39
C LEU A 155 -6.83 10.13 -4.92
N LEU A 156 -6.55 10.72 -6.09
CA LEU A 156 -7.59 11.25 -6.95
C LEU A 156 -8.65 10.16 -7.04
N THR A 157 -9.90 10.51 -6.74
CA THR A 157 -11.07 9.63 -6.81
C THR A 157 -10.97 8.76 -8.06
N ILE A 158 -10.55 7.50 -7.92
CA ILE A 158 -10.92 6.47 -8.89
C ILE A 158 -12.43 6.41 -8.72
N SER A 159 -13.14 6.98 -9.69
CA SER A 159 -14.59 7.17 -9.65
C SER A 159 -15.26 5.90 -9.11
N GLU A 160 -15.92 6.00 -7.95
CA GLU A 160 -16.71 4.88 -7.39
C GLU A 160 -17.79 4.39 -8.38
N PHE A 161 -18.09 5.20 -9.41
CA PHE A 161 -19.10 4.97 -10.43
C PHE A 161 -18.59 4.37 -11.73
N ASP A 162 -17.27 4.26 -11.92
CA ASP A 162 -16.73 3.55 -13.07
C ASP A 162 -16.59 2.07 -12.67
N LEU A 163 -17.69 1.34 -12.81
CA LEU A 163 -17.58 -0.09 -13.08
C LEU A 163 -16.67 -0.22 -14.29
N PRO A 164 -15.53 -0.93 -14.21
CA PRO A 164 -14.74 -1.16 -15.40
C PRO A 164 -15.63 -1.91 -16.39
N GLN A 165 -15.85 -1.28 -17.53
CA GLN A 165 -16.28 -2.02 -18.70
C GLN A 165 -15.16 -3.03 -18.98
N PRO A 166 -15.47 -4.24 -19.47
CA PRO A 166 -14.44 -5.09 -20.05
C PRO A 166 -13.63 -4.21 -21.00
N ILE A 167 -12.30 -4.18 -20.83
CA ILE A 167 -11.43 -3.45 -21.74
C ILE A 167 -11.77 -3.96 -23.14
N GLU A 168 -12.17 -3.06 -24.04
CA GLU A 168 -12.11 -3.36 -25.46
C GLU A 168 -10.65 -3.66 -25.73
N THR A 169 -10.38 -4.87 -26.21
CA THR A 169 -9.14 -5.69 -26.16
C THR A 169 -7.81 -5.04 -26.58
N ASP A 170 -7.78 -3.73 -26.82
CA ASP A 170 -6.68 -2.99 -27.40
C ASP A 170 -6.05 -1.96 -26.42
N GLU A 171 -6.59 -1.79 -25.21
CA GLU A 171 -5.95 -0.93 -24.19
C GLU A 171 -5.06 -1.72 -23.22
N PRO A 172 -3.79 -1.33 -23.02
CA PRO A 172 -2.90 -2.00 -22.09
C PRO A 172 -3.38 -1.85 -20.65
N LEU A 173 -3.21 -2.90 -19.84
CA LEU A 173 -3.58 -2.87 -18.41
C LEU A 173 -2.91 -1.70 -17.69
N HIS A 174 -3.71 -0.95 -16.93
CA HIS A 174 -3.20 0.13 -16.10
C HIS A 174 -2.45 -0.44 -14.89
N THR A 175 -1.14 -0.17 -14.82
CA THR A 175 -0.26 -0.57 -13.71
C THR A 175 -0.36 0.37 -12.50
N GLU A 176 -0.93 1.57 -12.68
CA GLU A 176 -1.02 2.61 -11.66
C GLU A 176 -1.65 2.14 -10.33
N PRO A 177 -2.77 1.37 -10.31
CA PRO A 177 -3.33 0.86 -9.06
C PRO A 177 -2.35 -0.02 -8.28
N PHE A 178 -1.53 -0.81 -8.98
CA PHE A 178 -0.50 -1.64 -8.35
C PHE A 178 0.66 -0.80 -7.81
N CYS A 179 1.16 0.18 -8.58
CA CYS A 179 2.20 1.09 -8.10
C CYS A 179 1.77 1.82 -6.82
N VAL A 180 0.54 2.32 -6.78
CA VAL A 180 -0.02 2.94 -5.58
C VAL A 180 -0.11 1.95 -4.42
N LEU A 181 -0.55 0.72 -4.67
CA LEU A 181 -0.59 -0.32 -3.64
C LEU A 181 0.81 -0.56 -3.05
N VAL A 182 1.84 -0.69 -3.89
CA VAL A 182 3.24 -0.86 -3.47
C VAL A 182 3.68 0.30 -2.57
N GLU A 183 3.44 1.55 -2.99
CA GLU A 183 3.80 2.75 -2.20
C GLU A 183 3.15 2.76 -0.81
N ILE A 184 1.87 2.38 -0.74
CA ILE A 184 1.16 2.26 0.54
C ILE A 184 1.79 1.17 1.39
N LEU A 185 2.00 -0.03 0.84
CA LEU A 185 2.53 -1.17 1.58
C LEU A 185 3.94 -0.90 2.11
N ASP A 186 4.82 -0.30 1.31
CA ASP A 186 6.16 0.10 1.73
C ASP A 186 6.11 1.16 2.84
N LEU A 187 5.22 2.15 2.73
CA LEU A 187 5.01 3.13 3.78
C LEU A 187 4.55 2.48 5.09
N LEU A 188 3.63 1.50 5.01
CA LEU A 188 3.16 0.78 6.20
C LEU A 188 4.31 0.01 6.86
N VAL A 189 5.10 -0.74 6.09
CA VAL A 189 6.25 -1.50 6.59
C VAL A 189 7.29 -0.59 7.26
N ASP A 190 7.56 0.59 6.69
CA ASP A 190 8.46 1.57 7.28
C ASP A 190 7.93 2.15 8.61
N LYS A 191 6.61 2.43 8.67
CA LYS A 191 6.00 3.17 9.79
C LYS A 191 5.46 2.30 10.90
N TRP A 192 5.15 1.04 10.65
CA TRP A 192 4.55 0.12 11.62
C TRP A 192 5.51 -1.03 11.93
N PRO A 193 6.39 -0.88 12.95
CA PRO A 193 7.41 -1.88 13.27
C PRO A 193 6.85 -3.27 13.56
N TRP A 194 5.62 -3.36 14.09
CA TRP A 194 4.96 -4.61 14.39
C TRP A 194 4.64 -5.46 13.14
N LEU A 195 4.72 -4.90 11.93
CA LEU A 195 4.63 -5.67 10.69
C LEU A 195 5.83 -6.61 10.49
N ARG A 196 6.96 -6.35 11.16
CA ARG A 196 8.14 -7.22 11.14
C ARG A 196 8.00 -8.43 12.06
N ASP A 197 7.07 -8.37 13.02
CA ASP A 197 6.82 -9.49 13.91
C ASP A 197 6.06 -10.60 13.18
N PRO A 198 6.31 -11.88 13.53
CA PRO A 198 5.55 -12.99 12.99
C PRO A 198 4.06 -12.79 13.22
N ARG A 199 3.27 -13.05 12.17
CA ARG A 199 1.82 -12.95 12.25
C ARG A 199 1.27 -13.95 13.28
N PRO A 200 0.29 -13.57 14.12
CA PRO A 200 -0.31 -14.50 15.07
C PRO A 200 -0.80 -15.79 14.41
N GLY A 201 -0.26 -16.93 14.87
CA GLY A 201 -0.61 -18.25 14.36
C GLY A 201 0.04 -18.66 13.03
N LYS A 202 0.95 -17.84 12.47
CA LYS A 202 1.67 -18.12 11.22
C LYS A 202 3.18 -17.94 11.39
N GLN A 203 3.95 -18.55 10.49
CA GLN A 203 5.43 -18.53 10.55
C GLN A 203 6.04 -17.28 9.91
N PHE A 204 5.29 -16.61 9.05
CA PHE A 204 5.75 -15.44 8.30
C PHE A 204 5.32 -14.13 8.98
N SER A 205 6.17 -13.10 8.88
CA SER A 205 5.79 -11.75 9.26
C SER A 205 4.91 -11.10 8.20
N TRP A 206 4.24 -9.99 8.57
CA TRP A 206 3.50 -9.21 7.59
C TRP A 206 4.40 -8.61 6.51
N GLU A 207 5.58 -8.12 6.92
CA GLU A 207 6.59 -7.62 5.99
C GLU A 207 6.95 -8.67 4.93
N GLN A 208 7.13 -9.94 5.32
CA GLN A 208 7.41 -11.02 4.37
C GLN A 208 6.27 -11.25 3.38
N LEU A 209 5.02 -11.30 3.87
CA LEU A 209 3.84 -11.49 3.03
C LEU A 209 3.62 -10.29 2.09
N ILE A 210 3.86 -9.07 2.57
CA ILE A 210 3.80 -7.84 1.77
C ILE A 210 4.84 -7.88 0.65
N GLN A 211 6.08 -8.29 0.96
CA GLN A 211 7.12 -8.42 -0.06
C GLN A 211 6.76 -9.48 -1.11
N GLU A 212 6.12 -10.58 -0.71
CA GLU A 212 5.62 -11.59 -1.65
C GLU A 212 4.57 -11.02 -2.61
N VAL A 213 3.65 -10.17 -2.13
CA VAL A 213 2.68 -9.44 -2.97
C VAL A 213 3.39 -8.53 -3.97
N ILE A 214 4.39 -7.78 -3.53
CA ILE A 214 5.14 -6.86 -4.38
C ILE A 214 5.90 -7.65 -5.47
N ILE A 215 6.60 -8.72 -5.11
CA ILE A 215 7.39 -9.53 -6.04
C ILE A 215 6.49 -10.22 -7.07
N THR A 216 5.43 -10.88 -6.63
CA THR A 216 4.51 -11.60 -7.52
C THR A 216 3.75 -10.64 -8.46
N GLY A 217 3.33 -9.48 -7.95
CA GLY A 217 2.72 -8.45 -8.79
C GLY A 217 3.69 -7.86 -9.82
N GLN A 218 4.94 -7.57 -9.44
CA GLN A 218 5.97 -7.10 -10.37
C GLN A 218 6.27 -8.13 -11.47
N GLY A 219 6.35 -9.42 -11.11
CA GLY A 219 6.50 -10.51 -12.09
C GLY A 219 5.36 -10.51 -13.09
N PHE A 220 4.12 -10.60 -12.60
CA PHE A 220 2.92 -10.57 -13.43
C PHE A 220 2.86 -9.37 -14.40
N PHE A 221 3.06 -8.14 -13.91
CA PHE A 221 2.98 -6.96 -14.77
C PHE A 221 4.13 -6.85 -15.77
N THR A 222 5.28 -7.48 -15.50
CA THR A 222 6.39 -7.59 -16.45
C THR A 222 6.05 -8.58 -17.55
N ASP A 223 5.63 -9.79 -17.18
CA ASP A 223 5.32 -10.87 -18.12
C ASP A 223 4.13 -10.50 -19.03
N TYR A 224 3.13 -9.80 -18.49
CA TYR A 224 2.03 -9.24 -19.28
C TYR A 224 2.54 -8.20 -20.31
N GLY A 225 3.46 -7.31 -19.92
CA GLY A 225 4.04 -6.32 -20.82
C GLY A 225 4.84 -6.93 -21.96
N ASP A 226 5.57 -8.03 -21.68
CA ASP A 226 6.33 -8.78 -22.69
C ASP A 226 5.40 -9.50 -23.68
N LEU A 227 4.28 -10.06 -23.18
CA LEU A 227 3.24 -10.67 -24.01
C LEU A 227 2.61 -9.66 -24.99
N GLU A 228 2.18 -8.50 -24.49
CA GLU A 228 1.55 -7.44 -25.30
C GLU A 228 2.51 -6.82 -26.33
N SER A 229 3.80 -6.71 -25.98
CA SER A 229 4.81 -6.18 -26.89
C SER A 229 5.30 -7.19 -27.94
N GLY A 230 4.79 -8.43 -27.91
CA GLY A 230 5.23 -9.51 -28.80
C GLY A 230 6.71 -9.89 -28.60
N ASN A 231 7.24 -9.57 -27.42
CA ASN A 231 8.65 -9.66 -27.09
C ASN A 231 8.90 -10.93 -26.25
N GLU A 232 8.25 -12.04 -26.62
CA GLU A 232 8.51 -13.36 -26.07
C GLU A 232 9.96 -13.76 -26.39
N ASN A 233 10.89 -13.38 -25.53
CA ASN A 233 12.24 -13.95 -25.51
C ASN A 233 12.14 -15.36 -24.91
N GLY A 234 11.67 -16.33 -25.69
CA GLY A 234 11.59 -17.72 -25.25
C GLY A 234 10.95 -18.67 -26.25
N ASP A 235 11.80 -19.23 -27.12
CA ASP A 235 11.68 -20.56 -27.73
C ASP A 235 10.70 -20.78 -28.90
N ASP A 236 10.91 -20.04 -30.01
CA ASP A 236 10.52 -20.51 -31.35
C ASP A 236 11.59 -21.46 -31.96
N GLU A 237 12.06 -22.42 -31.14
CA GLU A 237 12.95 -23.51 -31.56
C GLU A 237 12.40 -24.88 -31.13
N MET A 238 11.12 -25.17 -31.37
CA MET A 238 10.57 -26.53 -31.21
C MET A 238 9.43 -26.90 -32.19
N LEU A 239 9.27 -26.25 -33.34
CA LEU A 239 8.30 -26.69 -34.36
C LEU A 239 8.77 -26.69 -35.84
N SER A 240 10.09 -26.58 -36.13
CA SER A 240 10.60 -26.70 -37.51
C SER A 240 11.21 -28.07 -37.88
N HIS A 241 11.21 -29.05 -36.97
CA HIS A 241 11.76 -30.39 -37.21
C HIS A 241 10.75 -31.54 -37.10
N ALA A 242 9.56 -31.39 -37.68
CA ALA A 242 8.76 -32.53 -38.09
C ALA A 242 7.83 -32.11 -39.23
N MET A 243 8.28 -32.33 -40.47
CA MET A 243 7.48 -32.61 -41.69
C MET A 243 8.26 -32.19 -42.95
N SER A 244 9.49 -32.68 -43.09
CA SER A 244 10.12 -32.85 -44.41
C SER A 244 10.38 -34.34 -44.61
N GLY A 245 9.46 -34.97 -45.34
CA GLY A 245 9.44 -36.41 -45.58
C GLY A 245 8.23 -36.78 -46.41
N GLY A 246 8.03 -36.11 -47.54
CA GLY A 246 7.05 -36.55 -48.53
C GLY A 246 7.48 -37.88 -49.14
N LEU A 247 6.52 -38.79 -49.33
CA LEU A 247 6.44 -39.61 -50.53
C LEU A 247 5.01 -40.10 -50.75
N HIS A 248 4.49 -39.61 -51.87
CA HIS A 248 3.33 -39.98 -52.64
C HIS A 248 3.24 -41.49 -52.94
N LEU A 249 2.04 -42.08 -52.83
CA LEU A 249 1.47 -43.06 -53.79
C LEU A 249 0.10 -43.59 -53.34
N GLY A 250 -0.87 -43.60 -54.26
CA GLY A 250 -1.72 -44.78 -54.46
C GLY A 250 -3.17 -44.74 -53.97
N LEU A 251 -4.06 -44.22 -54.84
CA LEU A 251 -5.36 -44.80 -55.22
C LEU A 251 -5.87 -46.02 -54.42
N SER A 252 -7.06 -45.95 -53.83
CA SER A 252 -8.24 -46.70 -54.34
C SER A 252 -9.50 -46.52 -53.50
N ARG A 253 -10.59 -46.39 -54.25
CA ARG A 253 -12.01 -46.45 -53.93
C ARG A 253 -12.39 -47.86 -53.46
N GLY A 254 -13.26 -47.99 -52.46
CA GLY A 254 -13.78 -49.29 -52.03
C GLY A 254 -14.76 -49.21 -50.86
N ASP A 255 -16.03 -49.02 -51.21
CA ASP A 255 -17.27 -49.50 -50.60
C ASP A 255 -17.29 -50.25 -49.24
N ASN A 256 -18.40 -49.96 -48.53
CA ASN A 256 -19.30 -50.85 -47.80
C ASN A 256 -19.17 -51.06 -46.27
N ASN A 257 -20.33 -50.73 -45.67
CA ASN A 257 -21.13 -51.50 -44.73
C ASN A 257 -20.92 -51.37 -43.20
N GLU A 258 -21.96 -50.77 -42.61
CA GLU A 258 -22.89 -51.36 -41.63
C GLU A 258 -22.40 -51.81 -40.24
N ASN A 259 -23.32 -51.54 -39.30
CA ASN A 259 -23.54 -52.08 -37.94
C ASN A 259 -22.74 -51.43 -36.80
N LYS A 260 -23.43 -50.68 -35.90
CA LYS A 260 -24.34 -51.10 -34.81
C LYS A 260 -23.61 -51.60 -33.57
N MET A 261 -23.88 -50.91 -32.46
CA MET A 261 -24.07 -51.35 -31.04
C MET A 261 -23.58 -50.19 -30.16
N CYS A 262 -24.33 -49.56 -29.26
CA CYS A 262 -25.72 -49.67 -28.79
C CYS A 262 -26.23 -48.25 -28.51
#